data_AF-A0A1H7WK45-F1
#
_entry.id   AF-A0A1H7WK45-F1
#
_cell.length_a   1.000
_cell.length_b   1.000
_cell.length_c   1.000
_cell.angle_alpha   90.00
_cell.angle_beta   90.00
_cell.angle_gamma   90.00
#
_symmetry.space_group_name_H-M   'P 1'
#
loop_
_entity.id
_entity.type
_entity.pdbx_description
1 polymer ?
#
loop_
_entity_poly.entity_id
_entity_poly.type
_entity_poly.pdbx_seq_one_letter_code
_entity_poly.pdbx_strand_id
1 'polypeptide(L)'
;MKQDDLHVTVKPFEIPKRTLWEAWKRVAANKGAPGVDKESISAFQEKLGPKLYKLWNRMSSGSYHPAPVRQVLIPKGDGQVRPLGIPTVGDRVAQMAVKMILAGAKV
;
A
#
# COMPACT_ATOMS: atom_id res chain seq x y z
N MET A 1 43.22 -4.78 4.92
CA MET A 1 42.45 -4.63 3.67
C MET A 1 41.04 -4.25 4.05
N LYS A 2 40.58 -3.05 3.67
CA LYS A 2 39.20 -2.63 3.92
C LYS A 2 38.32 -3.36 2.91
N GLN A 3 37.44 -4.22 3.41
CA GLN A 3 36.36 -4.79 2.62
C GLN A 3 35.21 -3.77 2.66
N ASP A 4 35.37 -2.67 1.92
CA ASP A 4 34.25 -1.77 1.60
C ASP A 4 33.44 -2.47 0.50
N ASP A 5 32.65 -3.47 0.91
CA ASP A 5 31.72 -4.16 0.01
C ASP A 5 30.65 -3.15 -0.41
N LEU A 6 30.78 -2.66 -1.64
CA LEU A 6 29.78 -1.88 -2.36
C LEU A 6 28.40 -2.54 -2.24
N HIS A 7 27.56 -2.00 -1.37
CA HIS A 7 26.14 -2.29 -1.35
C HIS A 7 25.53 -1.65 -2.62
N VAL A 8 25.62 -2.36 -3.75
CA VAL A 8 24.98 -1.92 -5.00
C VAL A 8 23.48 -2.05 -4.81
N THR A 9 22.87 -0.98 -4.30
CA THR A 9 21.42 -0.88 -4.22
C THR A 9 20.90 -0.72 -5.65
N VAL A 10 20.52 -1.85 -6.28
CA VAL A 10 19.92 -1.89 -7.63
C VAL A 10 18.62 -1.05 -7.71
N LYS A 11 18.07 -0.64 -6.57
CA LYS A 11 16.81 0.10 -6.44
C LYS A 11 17.01 1.42 -5.69
N PRO A 12 16.39 2.53 -6.14
CA PRO A 12 16.52 3.86 -5.54
C PRO A 12 15.89 3.98 -4.15
N PHE A 13 14.92 3.15 -3.78
CA PHE A 13 14.30 3.17 -2.47
C PHE A 13 14.49 1.84 -1.74
N GLU A 14 15.07 1.90 -0.54
CA GLU A 14 15.25 0.75 0.33
C GLU A 14 13.96 0.46 1.11
N ILE A 15 13.11 -0.39 0.55
CA ILE A 15 11.89 -0.85 1.20
C ILE A 15 12.02 -2.36 1.44
N PRO A 16 12.07 -2.85 2.69
CA PRO A 16 12.05 -4.28 2.96
C PRO A 16 10.75 -4.92 2.45
N LYS A 17 10.84 -6.09 1.80
CA LYS A 17 9.65 -6.84 1.34
C LYS A 17 8.68 -7.13 2.49
N ARG A 18 9.22 -7.39 3.69
CA ARG A 18 8.46 -7.63 4.92
C ARG A 18 7.56 -6.44 5.28
N THR A 19 7.96 -5.22 4.95
CA THR A 19 7.14 -4.02 5.19
C THR A 19 5.81 -4.07 4.45
N LEU A 20 5.79 -4.57 3.22
CA LEU A 20 4.55 -4.71 2.44
C LEU A 20 3.64 -5.81 3.03
N TRP A 21 4.24 -6.86 3.58
CA TRP A 21 3.50 -7.93 4.26
C TRP A 21 2.84 -7.45 5.55
N GLU A 22 3.57 -6.73 6.40
CA GLU A 22 3.02 -6.17 7.63
C GLU A 22 1.98 -5.06 7.35
N ALA A 23 2.23 -4.23 6.33
CA ALA A 23 1.26 -3.25 5.85
C ALA A 23 -0.04 -3.93 5.37
N TRP A 24 0.07 -5.03 4.63
CA TRP A 24 -1.07 -5.84 4.22
C TRP A 24 -1.90 -6.32 5.40
N LYS A 25 -1.28 -6.90 6.44
CA LYS A 25 -2.02 -7.39 7.62
C LYS A 25 -2.87 -6.29 8.26
N ARG A 26 -2.30 -5.08 8.39
CA ARG A 26 -3.02 -3.92 8.94
C ARG A 26 -4.17 -3.47 8.04
N VAL A 27 -3.97 -3.46 6.73
CA VAL A 27 -5.02 -3.10 5.75
C VAL A 27 -6.15 -4.13 5.73
N ALA A 28 -5.82 -5.42 5.77
CA ALA A 28 -6.80 -6.51 5.80
C ALA A 28 -7.67 -6.44 7.06
N ALA A 29 -7.06 -6.14 8.22
CA ALA A 29 -7.78 -6.00 9.49
C ALA A 29 -8.83 -4.87 9.48
N ASN A 30 -8.62 -3.82 8.69
CA ASN A 30 -9.55 -2.68 8.59
C ASN A 30 -10.83 -2.98 7.78
N LYS A 31 -10.89 -4.10 7.04
CA LYS A 31 -12.08 -4.54 6.27
C LYS A 31 -12.68 -3.48 5.34
N GLY A 32 -11.84 -2.60 4.79
CA GLY A 32 -12.28 -1.47 3.96
C GLY A 32 -12.87 -1.90 2.62
N ALA A 33 -13.83 -1.12 2.13
CA ALA A 33 -14.49 -1.31 0.83
C ALA A 33 -13.49 -1.28 -0.36
N PRO A 34 -13.84 -1.88 -1.50
CA PRO A 34 -12.97 -1.88 -2.68
C PRO A 34 -12.78 -0.48 -3.29
N GLY A 35 -11.65 -0.27 -3.97
CA GLY A 35 -11.34 0.97 -4.69
C GLY A 35 -12.01 1.04 -6.06
N VAL A 36 -11.44 1.82 -6.98
CA VAL A 36 -11.96 2.02 -8.34
C VAL A 36 -11.88 0.75 -9.20
N ASP A 37 -10.92 -0.13 -8.89
CA ASP A 37 -10.70 -1.45 -9.50
C ASP A 37 -11.71 -2.51 -9.05
N LYS A 38 -12.59 -2.17 -8.08
CA LYS A 38 -13.60 -3.06 -7.50
C LYS A 38 -13.03 -4.32 -6.82
N GLU A 39 -11.72 -4.38 -6.61
CA GLU A 39 -11.08 -5.54 -5.97
C GLU A 39 -11.26 -5.50 -4.45
N SER A 40 -11.92 -6.54 -3.92
CA SER A 40 -12.12 -6.69 -2.47
C SER A 40 -10.84 -7.16 -1.76
N ILE A 41 -10.82 -7.09 -0.43
CA ILE A 41 -9.71 -7.66 0.36
C ILE A 41 -9.58 -9.17 0.11
N SER A 42 -10.69 -9.91 0.02
CA SER A 42 -10.66 -11.36 -0.25
C SER A 42 -10.06 -11.67 -1.63
N ALA A 43 -10.50 -10.97 -2.68
CA ALA A 43 -9.96 -11.13 -4.03
C ALA A 43 -8.49 -10.67 -4.13
N PHE A 44 -8.10 -9.66 -3.37
CA PHE A 44 -6.68 -9.28 -3.25
C PHE A 44 -5.85 -10.42 -2.67
N GLN A 45 -6.35 -11.09 -1.63
CA GLN A 45 -5.66 -12.15 -0.90
C GLN A 45 -5.42 -13.42 -1.74
N GLU A 46 -6.28 -13.73 -2.71
CA GLU A 46 -6.13 -14.92 -3.58
C GLU A 46 -4.78 -14.97 -4.32
N LYS A 47 -4.21 -13.80 -4.67
CA LYS A 47 -2.91 -13.68 -5.34
C LYS A 47 -1.95 -12.79 -4.56
N LEU A 48 -1.98 -12.91 -3.23
CA LEU A 48 -1.29 -11.99 -2.32
C LEU A 48 0.20 -11.86 -2.60
N GLY A 49 0.95 -12.97 -2.64
CA GLY A 49 2.39 -12.95 -2.86
C GLY A 49 2.81 -12.21 -4.15
N PRO A 50 2.29 -12.62 -5.33
CA PRO A 50 2.55 -11.93 -6.58
C PRO A 50 2.16 -10.44 -6.59
N LYS A 51 1.02 -10.09 -5.97
CA LYS A 51 0.55 -8.70 -5.89
C LYS A 51 1.45 -7.84 -5.00
N LEU A 52 1.85 -8.35 -3.83
CA LEU A 52 2.78 -7.65 -2.95
C LEU A 52 4.17 -7.53 -3.56
N TYR A 53 4.64 -8.55 -4.27
CA TYR A 53 5.91 -8.48 -4.99
C TYR A 53 5.89 -7.41 -6.09
N LYS A 54 4.83 -7.39 -6.91
CA LYS A 54 4.63 -6.37 -7.94
C LYS A 54 4.58 -4.96 -7.36
N LEU A 55 3.88 -4.79 -6.24
CA LEU A 55 3.79 -3.51 -5.54
C LEU A 55 5.14 -3.08 -4.97
N TRP A 56 5.81 -3.97 -4.22
CA TRP A 56 7.15 -3.76 -3.69
C TRP A 56 8.13 -3.36 -4.78
N ASN A 57 8.12 -4.07 -5.91
CA ASN A 57 9.05 -3.85 -7.01
C ASN A 57 8.91 -2.42 -7.56
N ARG A 58 7.66 -1.97 -7.77
CA ARG A 58 7.32 -0.63 -8.28
C ARG A 58 7.65 0.47 -7.27
N MET A 59 7.29 0.28 -6.00
CA MET A 59 7.60 1.26 -4.95
C MET A 59 9.09 1.44 -4.79
N SER A 60 9.82 0.32 -4.71
CA SER A 60 11.26 0.33 -4.49
C SER A 60 12.03 0.85 -5.72
N SER A 61 11.50 0.69 -6.94
CA SER A 61 12.10 1.23 -8.16
C SER A 61 11.72 2.68 -8.48
N GLY A 62 10.80 3.29 -7.74
CA GLY A 62 10.27 4.63 -8.06
C GLY A 62 9.29 4.67 -9.23
N SER A 63 8.84 3.52 -9.75
CA SER A 63 7.87 3.44 -10.85
C SER A 63 6.44 3.20 -10.37
N TYR A 64 6.20 3.30 -9.07
CA TYR A 64 4.87 3.21 -8.49
C TYR A 64 4.05 4.46 -8.85
N HIS A 65 2.89 4.23 -9.44
CA HIS A 65 1.90 5.25 -9.73
C HIS A 65 0.56 4.79 -9.13
N PRO A 66 -0.02 5.53 -8.16
CA PRO A 66 -1.27 5.13 -7.51
C PRO A 66 -2.44 5.24 -8.48
N ALA A 67 -3.48 4.44 -8.27
CA ALA A 67 -4.72 4.57 -9.02
C ALA A 67 -5.56 5.75 -8.48
N PRO A 68 -6.50 6.29 -9.29
CA PRO A 68 -7.49 7.23 -8.80
C PRO A 68 -8.31 6.63 -7.64
N VAL A 69 -8.67 7.47 -6.66
CA VAL A 69 -9.55 7.06 -5.56
C VAL A 69 -10.99 6.95 -6.04
N ARG A 70 -11.72 5.95 -5.54
CA ARG A 70 -13.17 5.84 -5.79
C ARG A 70 -13.92 6.76 -4.84
N GLN A 71 -14.66 7.72 -5.37
CA GLN A 71 -15.47 8.61 -4.57
C GLN A 71 -16.78 7.93 -4.13
N VAL A 72 -17.14 8.08 -2.87
CA VAL A 72 -18.48 7.80 -2.34
C VAL A 72 -18.99 9.00 -1.56
N LEU A 73 -20.29 9.23 -1.61
CA LEU A 73 -20.94 10.28 -0.82
C LEU A 73 -21.52 9.64 0.43
N ILE A 74 -21.08 10.12 1.60
CA ILE A 74 -21.61 9.69 2.89
C ILE A 74 -22.58 10.78 3.37
N PRO A 75 -23.88 10.49 3.53
CA PRO A 75 -24.83 11.44 4.09
C PRO A 75 -24.44 11.85 5.51
N LYS A 76 -24.59 13.14 5.82
CA LYS A 76 -24.63 13.65 7.18
C LYS A 76 -26.10 13.75 7.64
N GLY A 77 -26.31 13.85 8.96
CA GLY A 77 -27.66 13.98 9.53
C GLY A 77 -28.36 15.32 9.25
N ASP A 78 -27.63 16.32 8.75
CA ASP A 78 -28.09 17.68 8.44
C ASP A 78 -28.44 17.89 6.95
N GLY A 79 -28.54 16.80 6.18
CA GLY A 79 -28.83 16.84 4.73
C GLY A 79 -27.62 17.16 3.86
N GLN A 80 -26.46 17.48 4.43
CA GLN A 80 -25.21 17.63 3.67
C GLN A 80 -24.57 16.26 3.41
N VAL A 81 -23.55 16.23 2.55
CA VAL A 81 -22.75 15.02 2.26
C VAL A 81 -21.28 15.25 2.57
N ARG A 82 -20.59 14.18 3.00
CA ARG A 82 -19.14 14.13 3.10
C ARG A 82 -18.60 13.24 1.98
N PRO A 83 -17.86 13.78 0.99
CA PRO A 83 -17.18 12.96 0.01
C PRO A 83 -16.06 12.16 0.70
N LEU A 84 -15.96 10.87 0.37
CA LEU A 84 -14.89 9.99 0.81
C LEU A 84 -14.21 9.37 -0.41
N GLY A 85 -12.89 9.52 -0.49
CA GLY A 85 -12.06 8.82 -1.47
C GLY A 85 -11.60 7.47 -0.91
N ILE A 86 -11.88 6.38 -1.63
CA ILE A 86 -11.48 5.02 -1.26
C ILE A 86 -10.38 4.57 -2.24
N PRO A 87 -9.10 4.48 -1.81
CA PRO A 87 -8.03 3.93 -2.64
C PRO A 87 -8.21 2.44 -2.90
N THR A 88 -7.52 1.91 -3.92
CA THR A 88 -7.44 0.45 -4.14
C THR A 88 -6.80 -0.27 -2.96
N VAL A 89 -6.99 -1.58 -2.86
CA VAL A 89 -6.34 -2.37 -1.79
C VAL A 89 -4.82 -2.25 -1.88
N GLY A 90 -4.25 -2.33 -3.09
CA GLY A 90 -2.82 -2.16 -3.32
C GLY A 90 -2.30 -0.80 -2.88
N ASP A 91 -3.04 0.28 -3.19
CA ASP A 91 -2.65 1.64 -2.78
C ASP A 91 -2.74 1.82 -1.26
N ARG A 92 -3.73 1.21 -0.60
CA ARG A 92 -3.80 1.21 0.87
C ARG A 92 -2.61 0.49 1.50
N VAL A 93 -2.14 -0.61 0.90
CA VAL A 93 -0.92 -1.29 1.36
C VAL A 93 0.30 -0.39 1.17
N ALA A 94 0.42 0.28 0.03
CA ALA A 94 1.52 1.23 -0.22
C ALA A 94 1.53 2.38 0.80
N GLN A 95 0.37 3.02 1.02
CA GLN A 95 0.21 4.10 1.99
C GLN A 95 0.52 3.64 3.42
N MET A 96 0.07 2.43 3.80
CA MET A 96 0.36 1.87 5.12
C MET A 96 1.85 1.57 5.29
N ALA A 97 2.52 1.06 4.25
CA ALA A 97 3.97 0.83 4.26
C ALA A 97 4.73 2.15 4.47
N VAL A 98 4.37 3.20 3.73
CA VAL A 98 4.94 4.55 3.90
C VAL A 98 4.70 5.08 5.31
N LYS A 99 3.47 4.97 5.82
CA LYS A 99 3.13 5.37 7.20
C LYS A 99 4.01 4.66 8.23
N MET A 100 4.24 3.35 8.07
CA MET A 100 5.06 2.57 8.99
C MET A 100 6.52 3.04 8.98
N ILE A 101 7.08 3.31 7.81
CA ILE A 101 8.47 3.79 7.67
C ILE A 101 8.60 5.18 8.32
N LEU A 102 7.72 6.12 8.00
CA LEU A 102 7.77 7.48 8.53
C LEU A 102 7.51 7.55 10.04
N ALA A 103 6.74 6.62 10.59
CA ALA A 103 6.49 6.53 12.03
C ALA A 103 7.62 5.83 12.81
N GLY A 104 8.71 5.41 12.14
CA GLY A 104 9.81 4.69 12.78
C GLY A 104 9.43 3.29 13.28
N ALA A 105 8.39 2.67 12.71
CA ALA A 105 8.01 1.32 13.10
C ALA A 105 9.15 0.36 12.74
N LYS A 106 9.64 -0.41 13.72
CA LYS A 106 10.54 -1.54 13.44
C LYS A 106 9.75 -2.62 12.71
N VAL A 107 10.12 -2.89 11.47
CA VAL A 107 9.46 -3.89 10.60
C VAL A 107 10.38 -5.07 10.35
#